data_AF-A0A7W8P569-F1
#
_entry.id   AF-A0A7W8P569-F1
#
_cell.length_a   1.000
_cell.length_b   1.000
_cell.length_c   1.000
_cell.angle_alpha   90.00
_cell.angle_beta   90.00
_cell.angle_gamma   90.00
#
_symmetry.space_group_name_H-M   'P 1'
#
loop_
_entity.id
_entity.type
_entity.pdbx_description
1 polymer ?
#
loop_
_entity_poly.entity_id
_entity_poly.type
_entity_poly.pdbx_seq_one_letter_code
_entity_poly.pdbx_strand_id
1 'polypeptide(L)'
;MRSTVGHNIYDVVLFQTQRAAQRVAITTPGTRISWSSLEEWMVGWKHISARAATSKRHAQRAAHVAALASHMELVNRETDIETLAAVKLLVEREKMLPPRGEREGHPATEILQRVGTVLNERRRVAIEPDVGARRTDWKAAA
;
A
#
# COMPACT_ATOMS: atom_id res chain seq x y z
N MET A 1 39.16 24.92 11.09
CA MET A 1 38.51 24.30 9.91
C MET A 1 37.61 23.17 10.40
N ARG A 2 36.30 23.39 10.50
CA ARG A 2 35.22 22.72 9.71
C ARG A 2 35.40 21.19 9.64
N SER A 3 34.64 20.39 10.40
CA SER A 3 33.25 19.91 10.10
C SER A 3 33.26 19.02 8.82
N THR A 4 32.67 17.83 8.70
CA THR A 4 31.52 17.19 9.32
C THR A 4 31.50 15.76 8.73
N VAL A 5 31.74 14.69 9.49
CA VAL A 5 31.58 13.30 8.95
C VAL A 5 30.78 12.40 9.90
N GLY A 6 30.54 12.82 11.14
CA GLY A 6 29.86 12.00 12.15
C GLY A 6 28.33 12.08 12.20
N HIS A 7 27.68 12.93 11.38
CA HIS A 7 26.23 13.19 11.53
C HIS A 7 25.30 12.27 10.72
N ASN A 8 25.81 11.49 9.75
CA ASN A 8 24.90 10.88 8.76
C ASN A 8 24.36 9.50 9.17
N ILE A 9 25.11 8.70 9.93
CA ILE A 9 24.67 7.33 10.28
C ILE A 9 23.68 7.35 11.44
N TYR A 10 23.89 8.22 12.43
CA TYR A 10 22.95 8.37 13.53
C TYR A 10 21.62 8.94 13.07
N ASP A 11 21.59 9.90 12.14
CA ASP A 11 20.33 10.43 11.59
C ASP A 11 19.58 9.38 10.77
N VAL A 12 20.25 8.55 9.95
CA VAL A 12 19.59 7.48 9.19
C VAL A 12 19.01 6.41 10.13
N VAL A 13 19.77 6.01 11.16
CA VAL A 13 19.29 5.02 12.13
C VAL A 13 18.19 5.59 13.02
N LEU A 14 18.29 6.86 13.45
CA LEU A 14 17.22 7.56 14.19
C LEU A 14 15.97 7.75 13.33
N PHE A 15 16.11 8.06 12.04
CA PHE A 15 14.99 8.23 11.12
C PHE A 15 14.30 6.89 10.81
N GLN A 16 15.06 5.80 10.72
CA GLN A 16 14.52 4.44 10.61
C GLN A 16 13.83 3.98 11.90
N THR A 17 14.40 4.28 13.06
CA THR A 17 13.78 3.96 14.36
C THR A 17 12.59 4.88 14.70
N GLN A 18 12.58 6.13 14.26
CA GLN A 18 11.42 7.03 14.34
C GLN A 18 10.33 6.67 13.32
N ARG A 19 10.65 6.12 12.13
CA ARG A 19 9.64 5.53 11.22
C ARG A 19 9.09 4.19 11.70
N ALA A 20 9.86 3.44 12.50
CA ALA A 20 9.35 2.31 13.26
C ALA A 20 8.50 2.74 14.46
N ALA A 21 8.67 3.98 14.94
CA ALA A 21 7.88 4.55 16.02
C ALA A 21 6.50 4.99 15.51
N GLN A 22 5.49 4.25 15.96
CA GLN A 22 4.05 4.40 15.69
C GLN A 22 3.56 3.85 14.34
N ARG A 23 3.71 2.54 14.17
CA ARG A 23 2.65 1.76 13.50
C ARG A 23 1.39 1.88 14.35
N VAL A 24 0.50 2.81 14.01
CA VAL A 24 -0.82 2.92 14.65
C VAL A 24 -1.60 1.67 14.25
N ALA A 25 -1.91 0.82 15.22
CA ALA A 25 -2.74 -0.35 15.00
C ALA A 25 -4.18 0.10 14.72
N ILE A 26 -4.68 -0.22 13.53
CA ILE A 26 -6.05 0.03 13.12
C ILE A 26 -6.87 -1.20 13.48
N THR A 27 -7.99 -0.99 14.14
CA THR A 27 -8.91 -2.09 14.47
C THR A 27 -10.14 -2.00 13.59
N THR A 28 -10.51 -3.11 12.94
CA THR A 28 -11.71 -3.14 12.11
C THR A 28 -12.96 -3.04 12.98
N PRO A 29 -13.83 -2.05 12.72
CA PRO A 29 -15.05 -1.85 13.50
C PRO A 29 -15.91 -3.11 13.57
N GLY A 30 -16.43 -3.41 14.76
CA GLY A 30 -17.27 -4.59 14.99
C GLY A 30 -16.51 -5.92 14.99
N THR A 31 -15.17 -5.90 15.08
CA THR A 31 -14.31 -7.07 15.20
C THR A 31 -13.19 -6.86 16.22
N ARG A 32 -12.46 -7.92 16.57
CA ARG A 32 -11.20 -7.85 17.33
C ARG A 32 -9.96 -7.95 16.41
N ILE A 33 -10.14 -7.73 15.10
CA ILE A 33 -9.06 -7.84 14.12
C ILE A 33 -8.36 -6.49 14.05
N SER A 34 -7.08 -6.48 14.43
CA SER A 34 -6.21 -5.32 14.36
C SER A 34 -5.10 -5.56 13.34
N TRP A 35 -4.70 -4.50 12.65
CA TRP A 35 -3.71 -4.55 11.57
C TRP A 35 -3.01 -3.20 11.44
N SER A 36 -1.82 -3.23 10.89
CA SER A 36 -0.91 -2.07 10.74
C SER A 36 -0.17 -2.06 9.40
N SER A 37 -0.39 -3.09 8.57
CA SER A 37 0.16 -3.24 7.22
C SER A 37 -0.90 -3.77 6.26
N LEU A 38 -0.62 -3.70 4.96
CA LEU A 38 -1.50 -4.28 3.93
C LEU A 38 -1.57 -5.80 4.01
N GLU A 39 -0.47 -6.45 4.37
CA GLU A 39 -0.43 -7.90 4.57
C GLU A 39 -1.35 -8.32 5.74
N GLU A 40 -1.23 -7.64 6.89
CA GLU A 40 -2.09 -7.89 8.05
C GLU A 40 -3.56 -7.60 7.74
N TRP A 41 -3.84 -6.57 6.93
CA TRP A 41 -5.19 -6.30 6.43
C TRP A 41 -5.70 -7.47 5.56
N MET A 42 -4.91 -7.99 4.62
CA MET A 42 -5.31 -9.17 3.82
C MET A 42 -5.58 -10.41 4.68
N VAL A 43 -4.76 -10.64 5.73
CA VAL A 43 -4.97 -11.71 6.70
C VAL A 43 -6.30 -11.50 7.45
N GLY A 44 -6.58 -10.26 7.88
CA GLY A 44 -7.84 -9.85 8.47
C GLY A 44 -9.04 -10.16 7.58
N TRP A 45 -8.96 -9.83 6.28
CA TRP A 45 -9.98 -10.17 5.30
C TRP A 45 -10.24 -11.67 5.25
N LYS A 46 -9.19 -12.50 5.12
CA LYS A 46 -9.32 -13.96 5.07
C LYS A 46 -10.01 -14.51 6.33
N HIS A 47 -9.64 -14.00 7.51
CA HIS A 47 -10.28 -14.39 8.77
C HIS A 47 -11.77 -14.04 8.84
N ILE A 48 -12.18 -12.85 8.37
CA ILE A 48 -13.60 -12.50 8.31
C ILE A 48 -14.30 -13.38 7.27
N SER A 49 -13.64 -13.63 6.14
CA SER A 49 -14.22 -14.33 5.01
C SER A 49 -14.46 -15.81 5.26
N ALA A 50 -13.64 -16.45 6.09
CA ALA A 50 -13.82 -17.84 6.53
C ALA A 50 -15.01 -18.04 7.48
N ARG A 51 -15.62 -16.97 8.01
CA ARG A 51 -16.79 -17.08 8.90
C ARG A 51 -18.04 -17.54 8.16
N ALA A 52 -18.95 -18.16 8.91
CA ALA A 52 -20.26 -18.56 8.43
C ALA A 52 -21.02 -17.39 7.76
N ALA A 53 -21.73 -17.70 6.67
CA ALA A 53 -22.47 -16.72 5.89
C ALA A 53 -23.62 -16.14 6.71
N THR A 54 -23.47 -14.87 7.11
CA THR A 54 -24.42 -14.14 7.93
C THR A 54 -24.41 -12.67 7.55
N SER A 55 -25.50 -11.94 7.80
CA SER A 55 -25.55 -10.49 7.62
C SER A 55 -24.45 -9.79 8.43
N LYS A 56 -24.14 -10.31 9.62
CA LYS A 56 -23.02 -9.84 10.45
C LYS A 56 -21.67 -9.95 9.74
N ARG A 57 -21.40 -11.08 9.07
CA ARG A 57 -20.18 -11.24 8.26
C ARG A 57 -20.11 -10.21 7.15
N HIS A 58 -21.21 -9.97 6.44
CA HIS A 58 -21.24 -8.97 5.36
C HIS A 58 -20.96 -7.56 5.88
N ALA A 59 -21.58 -7.17 7.00
CA ALA A 59 -21.29 -5.89 7.67
C ALA A 59 -19.82 -5.77 8.10
N GLN A 60 -19.23 -6.83 8.66
CA GLN A 60 -17.82 -6.85 9.06
C GLN A 60 -16.87 -6.74 7.86
N ARG A 61 -17.18 -7.40 6.73
CA ARG A 61 -16.41 -7.25 5.49
C ARG A 61 -16.45 -5.81 4.97
N ALA A 62 -17.65 -5.21 4.91
CA ALA A 62 -17.80 -3.82 4.50
C ALA A 62 -17.02 -2.85 5.42
N ALA A 63 -17.12 -3.04 6.74
CA ALA A 63 -16.36 -2.26 7.71
C ALA A 63 -14.83 -2.44 7.56
N HIS A 64 -14.36 -3.63 7.20
CA HIS A 64 -12.94 -3.91 6.98
C HIS A 64 -12.39 -3.19 5.74
N VAL A 65 -13.17 -3.15 4.66
CA VAL A 65 -12.82 -2.39 3.45
C VAL A 65 -12.86 -0.89 3.73
N ALA A 66 -13.92 -0.38 4.36
CA ALA A 66 -14.03 1.02 4.72
C ALA A 66 -12.86 1.48 5.62
N ALA A 67 -12.45 0.64 6.57
CA ALA A 67 -11.32 0.96 7.44
C ALA A 67 -10.00 1.14 6.67
N LEU A 68 -9.73 0.35 5.62
CA LEU A 68 -8.55 0.58 4.76
C LEU A 68 -8.68 1.86 3.93
N ALA A 69 -9.86 2.13 3.38
CA ALA A 69 -10.09 3.36 2.63
C ALA A 69 -9.83 4.62 3.49
N SER A 70 -10.17 4.59 4.78
CA SER A 70 -9.87 5.68 5.72
C SER A 70 -8.39 5.79 6.12
N HIS A 71 -7.54 4.81 5.79
CA HIS A 71 -6.12 4.78 6.15
C HIS A 71 -5.23 4.56 4.93
N MET A 72 -5.53 5.29 3.85
CA MET A 72 -4.86 5.16 2.55
C MET A 72 -3.34 5.42 2.60
N GLU A 73 -2.86 6.10 3.64
CA GLU A 73 -1.43 6.27 3.93
C GLU A 73 -0.66 4.94 3.99
N LEU A 74 -1.29 3.85 4.41
CA LEU A 74 -0.67 2.52 4.39
C LEU A 74 -0.43 2.02 2.97
N VAL A 75 -1.38 2.28 2.05
CA VAL A 75 -1.18 1.98 0.62
C VAL A 75 -0.06 2.84 0.04
N ASN A 76 -0.01 4.12 0.40
CA ASN A 76 1.01 5.07 -0.09
C ASN A 76 2.43 4.68 0.34
N ARG A 77 2.57 4.18 1.56
CA ARG A 77 3.87 3.83 2.15
C ARG A 77 4.33 2.44 1.80
N GLU A 78 3.45 1.59 1.27
CA GLU A 78 3.83 0.25 0.83
C GLU A 78 4.89 0.35 -0.27
N THR A 79 5.98 -0.38 -0.06
CA THR A 79 7.12 -0.43 -0.98
C THR A 79 7.19 -1.75 -1.70
N ASP A 80 6.60 -2.81 -1.13
CA ASP A 80 6.60 -4.12 -1.74
C ASP A 80 5.59 -4.21 -2.89
N ILE A 81 6.13 -4.44 -4.09
CA ILE A 81 5.37 -4.59 -5.34
C ILE A 81 4.47 -5.81 -5.28
N GLU A 82 4.93 -6.91 -4.68
CA GLU A 82 4.16 -8.15 -4.60
C GLU A 82 2.96 -7.99 -3.65
N THR A 83 3.15 -7.34 -2.49
CA THR A 83 2.05 -6.98 -1.60
C THR A 83 1.01 -6.09 -2.28
N LEU A 84 1.44 -5.04 -3.00
CA LEU A 84 0.52 -4.18 -3.75
C LEU A 84 -0.24 -4.96 -4.84
N ALA A 85 0.44 -5.85 -5.56
CA ALA A 85 -0.18 -6.69 -6.58
C ALA A 85 -1.18 -7.68 -5.97
N ALA A 86 -0.86 -8.28 -4.82
CA ALA A 86 -1.72 -9.19 -4.09
C ALA A 86 -3.00 -8.49 -3.59
N VAL A 87 -2.88 -7.29 -3.02
CA VAL A 87 -4.04 -6.48 -2.59
C VAL A 87 -4.92 -6.13 -3.78
N LYS A 88 -4.34 -5.67 -4.89
CA LYS A 88 -5.09 -5.37 -6.12
C LYS A 88 -5.90 -6.58 -6.57
N LEU A 89 -5.24 -7.74 -6.66
CA LEU A 89 -5.85 -8.98 -7.09
C LEU A 89 -6.97 -9.42 -6.13
N LEU A 90 -6.78 -9.26 -4.82
CA LEU A 90 -7.78 -9.58 -3.82
C LEU A 90 -9.05 -8.75 -4.02
N VAL A 91 -8.93 -7.43 -4.19
CA VAL A 91 -10.08 -6.52 -4.38
C VAL A 91 -10.86 -6.88 -5.66
N GLU A 92 -10.15 -7.21 -6.74
CA GLU A 92 -10.74 -7.60 -8.02
C GLU A 92 -11.45 -8.97 -7.95
N ARG A 93 -10.83 -9.98 -7.31
CA ARG A 93 -11.34 -11.36 -7.29
C ARG A 93 -12.46 -11.59 -6.27
N GLU A 94 -12.42 -10.92 -5.13
CA GLU A 94 -13.39 -11.11 -4.04
C GLU A 94 -14.71 -10.34 -4.28
N LYS A 95 -14.92 -9.81 -5.49
CA LYS A 95 -16.11 -9.05 -5.90
C LYS A 95 -16.43 -7.92 -4.91
N MET A 96 -15.40 -7.25 -4.39
CA MET A 96 -15.57 -6.12 -3.45
C MET A 96 -16.12 -4.86 -4.13
N LEU A 97 -16.03 -4.81 -5.46
CA LEU A 97 -16.45 -3.66 -6.25
C LEU A 97 -17.97 -3.65 -6.45
N PRO A 98 -18.61 -2.48 -6.30
CA PRO A 98 -20.02 -2.35 -6.59
C PRO A 98 -20.27 -2.40 -8.12
N PRO A 99 -21.54 -2.56 -8.53
CA PRO A 99 -21.94 -2.51 -9.93
C PRO A 99 -21.45 -1.24 -10.64
N ARG A 100 -21.31 -1.33 -11.95
CA ARG A 100 -20.93 -0.19 -12.80
C ARG A 100 -22.07 0.86 -12.71
N GLY A 101 -21.76 2.02 -12.12
CA GLY A 101 -22.73 3.09 -11.82
C GLY A 101 -22.69 3.55 -10.35
N GLU A 102 -22.32 2.64 -9.43
CA GLU A 102 -22.25 2.92 -7.98
C GLU A 102 -20.79 2.96 -7.48
N ARG A 103 -19.84 3.05 -8.40
CA ARG A 103 -18.40 2.94 -8.08
C ARG A 103 -17.81 4.21 -7.50
N GLU A 104 -18.40 5.36 -7.83
CA GLU A 104 -17.94 6.66 -7.36
C GLU A 104 -18.09 6.75 -5.84
N GLY A 105 -17.02 7.12 -5.14
CA GLY A 105 -17.00 7.21 -3.67
C GLY A 105 -17.09 5.87 -2.93
N HIS A 106 -17.11 4.73 -3.62
CA HIS A 106 -17.18 3.44 -2.94
C HIS A 106 -15.77 3.03 -2.43
N PRO A 107 -15.62 2.65 -1.14
CA PRO A 107 -14.32 2.35 -0.54
C PRO A 107 -13.45 1.35 -1.32
N ALA A 108 -14.04 0.26 -1.82
CA ALA A 108 -13.30 -0.73 -2.61
C ALA A 108 -12.77 -0.17 -3.94
N THR A 109 -13.50 0.77 -4.57
CA THR A 109 -13.07 1.42 -5.79
C THR A 109 -11.88 2.35 -5.51
N GLU A 110 -11.95 3.12 -4.43
CA GLU A 110 -10.88 4.04 -4.02
C GLU A 110 -9.58 3.28 -3.70
N ILE A 111 -9.69 2.17 -2.96
CA ILE A 111 -8.55 1.28 -2.68
C ILE A 111 -7.97 0.75 -3.98
N LEU A 112 -8.80 0.22 -4.89
CA LEU A 112 -8.33 -0.34 -6.15
C LEU A 112 -7.58 0.69 -7.00
N GLN A 113 -8.15 1.88 -7.15
CA GLN A 113 -7.53 2.97 -7.88
C GLN A 113 -6.18 3.33 -7.26
N ARG A 114 -6.13 3.51 -5.94
CA ARG A 114 -4.92 3.95 -5.27
C ARG A 114 -3.82 2.90 -5.31
N VAL A 115 -4.14 1.64 -5.01
CA VAL A 115 -3.20 0.52 -5.12
C VAL A 115 -2.65 0.41 -6.54
N GLY A 116 -3.51 0.57 -7.56
CA GLY A 116 -3.10 0.59 -8.97
C GLY A 116 -2.12 1.72 -9.28
N THR A 117 -2.37 2.93 -8.79
CA THR A 117 -1.47 4.07 -8.95
C THR A 117 -0.11 3.81 -8.31
N VAL A 118 -0.08 3.41 -7.03
CA VAL A 118 1.17 3.19 -6.29
C VAL A 118 1.95 2.02 -6.90
N LEU A 119 1.29 0.92 -7.25
CA LEU A 119 1.93 -0.23 -7.91
C LEU A 119 2.63 0.17 -9.21
N ASN A 120 1.97 0.99 -10.04
CA ASN A 120 2.55 1.46 -11.30
C ASN A 120 3.75 2.40 -11.05
N GLU A 121 3.66 3.27 -10.04
CA GLU A 121 4.77 4.13 -9.62
C GLU A 121 5.98 3.30 -9.16
N ARG A 122 5.78 2.32 -8.27
CA ARG A 122 6.85 1.42 -7.81
C ARG A 122 7.50 0.64 -8.95
N ARG A 123 6.69 0.13 -9.89
CA ARG A 123 7.20 -0.58 -11.07
C ARG A 123 8.04 0.31 -11.97
N ARG A 124 7.64 1.57 -12.20
CA ARG A 124 8.44 2.53 -12.99
C ARG A 124 9.79 2.79 -12.35
N VAL A 125 9.81 3.05 -11.04
CA VAL A 125 11.06 3.27 -10.30
C VAL A 125 11.98 2.04 -10.35
N ALA A 126 11.42 0.83 -10.27
CA ALA A 126 12.20 -0.41 -10.37
C ALA A 126 12.76 -0.67 -11.79
N ILE A 127 12.09 -0.14 -12.83
CA ILE A 127 12.46 -0.29 -14.25
C ILE A 127 13.38 0.83 -14.73
N GLU A 128 13.69 1.85 -13.92
CA GLU A 128 14.74 2.84 -14.23
C GLU A 128 16.09 2.42 -13.63
N PRO A 129 16.85 1.47 -14.23
CA PRO A 129 18.29 1.42 -14.00
C PRO A 129 18.90 2.57 -14.79
N ASP A 130 19.34 3.60 -14.08
CA ASP A 130 20.39 4.53 -14.51
C ASP A 130 20.36 4.91 -16.02
N VAL A 131 19.28 5.55 -16.48
CA VAL A 131 19.25 6.23 -17.80
C VAL A 131 19.99 7.57 -17.68
N GLY A 132 21.16 7.56 -17.05
CA GLY A 132 22.08 8.69 -16.89
C GLY A 132 23.40 8.51 -17.65
N ALA A 133 23.75 7.31 -18.09
CA ALA A 133 25.04 7.01 -18.71
C ALA A 133 24.92 6.48 -20.16
N ARG A 134 24.71 7.38 -21.12
CA ARG A 134 25.22 7.35 -22.52
C ARG A 134 24.27 8.09 -23.47
N ARG A 135 24.44 9.41 -23.56
CA ARG A 135 23.97 10.15 -24.74
C ARG A 135 24.84 11.36 -25.09
N THR A 136 26.13 11.11 -25.19
CA THR A 136 27.15 11.91 -25.89
C THR A 136 28.19 10.85 -26.26
N ASP A 137 28.30 10.38 -27.50
CA ASP A 137 29.00 11.04 -28.59
C ASP A 137 28.71 10.27 -29.89
N TRP A 138 28.12 10.91 -30.91
CA TRP A 138 28.21 10.40 -32.28
C TRP A 138 28.30 11.51 -33.35
N LYS A 139 28.35 12.79 -32.95
CA LYS A 139 28.59 13.91 -33.87
C LYS A 139 29.95 14.55 -33.59
N ALA A 140 31.03 13.85 -33.95
CA ALA A 140 32.35 14.44 -34.17
C ALA A 140 33.27 13.47 -34.94
N ALA A 141 33.04 13.32 -36.24
CA ALA A 141 34.01 12.96 -37.28
C ALA A 141 33.25 13.20 -38.60
N ALA A 142 33.36 14.41 -39.17
CA ALA A 142 34.37 14.79 -40.15
C ALA A 142 34.19 14.01 -41.46
#